data_AF-A0A396H0N0-F1
#
_entry.id   AF-A0A396H0N0-F1
#
_cell.length_a   1.000
_cell.length_b   1.000
_cell.length_c   1.000
_cell.angle_alpha   90.00
_cell.angle_beta   90.00
_cell.angle_gamma   90.00
#
_symmetry.space_group_name_H-M   'P 1'
#
loop_
_entity.id
_entity.type
_entity.pdbx_description
1 polymer ?
#
loop_
_entity_poly.entity_id
_entity_poly.type
_entity_poly.pdbx_seq_one_letter_code
_entity_poly.pdbx_strand_id
1 'polypeptide(L)'
;MLFSMLVLVLFTFFVGSIGISFSQEPIDLDILSKLLIPSIDLLHQNSKNSVDWYEFFTNATFSVSIAFFGIFIASFFYKPVFSSLQNLNLFNLFQKSVLKKMIADKIINVIYDWSYNRGYIDAFFEVSLIASVRKVAKFNYFFDRQVIDGIPNGIGISSFFIGEAIKYVGGGRISSYIFFFVLIFLLICYSIFI
;
A
#
# COMPACT_ATOMS: atom_id res chain seq x y z
N MET A 1 26.74 18.54 11.48
CA MET A 1 26.52 17.64 10.32
C MET A 1 27.71 16.69 10.11
N LEU A 2 28.94 17.21 10.01
CA LEU A 2 30.15 16.40 9.75
C LEU A 2 30.37 15.28 10.79
N PHE A 3 30.17 15.57 12.08
CA PHE A 3 30.21 14.56 13.14
C PHE A 3 29.22 13.41 12.92
N SER A 4 27.96 13.71 12.59
CA SER A 4 26.93 12.69 12.32
C SER A 4 27.27 11.84 11.08
N MET A 5 27.85 12.45 10.04
CA MET A 5 28.30 11.71 8.85
C MET A 5 29.49 10.79 9.17
N LEU A 6 30.47 11.26 9.95
CA LEU A 6 31.61 10.44 10.37
C LEU A 6 31.17 9.24 11.20
N VAL A 7 30.24 9.45 12.13
CA VAL A 7 29.65 8.37 12.94
C VAL A 7 28.93 7.36 12.04
N LEU A 8 28.14 7.82 11.05
CA LEU A 8 27.46 6.92 10.10
C LEU A 8 28.47 6.09 9.28
N VAL A 9 29.51 6.72 8.73
CA VAL A 9 30.56 6.03 7.96
C VAL A 9 31.21 4.93 8.80
N LEU A 10 31.56 5.25 10.04
CA LEU A 10 32.16 4.28 10.97
C LEU A 10 31.25 3.05 11.15
N PHE A 11 29.96 3.26 11.42
CA PHE A 11 29.01 2.14 11.57
C PHE A 11 28.83 1.33 10.29
N THR A 12 28.67 1.98 9.13
CA THR A 12 28.52 1.28 7.84
C THR A 12 29.77 0.50 7.42
N PHE A 13 30.95 0.90 7.88
CA PHE A 13 32.19 0.17 7.60
C PHE A 13 32.25 -1.14 8.39
N PHE A 14 31.86 -1.13 9.66
CA PHE A 14 31.94 -2.32 10.52
C PHE A 14 30.77 -3.30 10.35
N VAL A 15 29.60 -2.84 9.89
CA VAL A 15 28.39 -3.69 9.79
C VAL A 15 28.59 -4.95 8.94
N GLY A 16 29.40 -4.88 7.88
CA GLY A 16 29.67 -6.02 7.01
C GLY A 16 30.49 -7.13 7.66
N SER A 17 31.26 -6.83 8.71
CA SER A 17 32.10 -7.81 9.41
C SER A 17 31.37 -8.57 10.53
N ILE A 18 30.30 -7.99 11.08
CA ILE A 18 29.61 -8.49 12.28
C ILE A 18 28.77 -9.75 11.99
N GLY A 19 28.43 -10.02 10.72
CA GLY A 19 27.59 -11.16 10.31
C GLY A 19 28.32 -12.27 9.54
N ILE A 20 29.65 -12.24 9.45
CA ILE A 20 30.42 -13.27 8.73
C ILE A 20 30.92 -14.31 9.73
N SER A 21 30.45 -15.55 9.61
CA SER A 21 30.98 -16.70 10.37
C SER A 21 32.29 -17.18 9.74
N PHE A 22 33.43 -16.76 10.29
CA PHE A 22 34.76 -17.10 9.76
C PHE A 22 35.24 -18.53 10.10
N SER A 23 34.54 -19.26 10.96
CA SER A 23 34.92 -20.59 11.42
C SER A 23 34.05 -21.69 10.77
N GLN A 24 34.70 -22.68 10.14
CA GLN A 24 34.06 -23.95 9.73
C GLN A 24 33.76 -24.87 10.94
N GLU A 25 34.30 -24.54 12.11
CA GLU A 25 34.08 -25.21 13.39
C GLU A 25 33.08 -24.43 14.26
N PRO A 26 32.43 -25.10 15.23
CA PRO A 26 31.37 -24.53 16.09
C PRO A 26 31.96 -23.60 17.16
N ILE A 27 32.75 -22.61 16.76
CA ILE A 27 33.03 -21.46 17.61
C ILE A 27 31.90 -20.48 17.32
N ASP A 28 30.92 -20.47 18.22
CA ASP A 28 29.71 -19.67 18.22
C ASP A 28 30.00 -18.15 18.34
N LEU A 29 30.70 -17.56 17.37
CA LEU A 29 30.89 -16.12 17.27
C LEU A 29 29.65 -15.40 16.70
N ASP A 30 28.56 -16.14 16.46
CA ASP A 30 27.35 -15.68 15.80
C ASP A 30 26.27 -15.21 16.81
N ILE A 31 26.72 -14.56 17.89
CA ILE A 31 25.86 -14.11 19.02
C ILE A 31 24.79 -13.12 18.52
N LEU A 32 25.12 -12.26 17.55
CA LEU A 32 24.17 -11.29 17.01
C LEU A 32 23.14 -11.94 16.09
N SER A 33 23.52 -12.93 15.27
CA SER A 33 22.55 -13.65 14.41
C SER A 33 21.58 -14.48 15.27
N LYS A 34 22.09 -15.16 16.31
CA LYS A 34 21.26 -15.91 17.28
C LYS A 34 20.30 -15.01 18.06
N LEU A 35 20.67 -13.74 18.28
CA LEU A 35 19.80 -12.75 18.94
C LEU A 35 18.74 -12.17 17.98
N LEU A 36 19.10 -11.93 16.72
CA LEU A 36 18.22 -11.32 15.71
C LEU A 36 17.31 -12.33 15.00
N ILE A 37 17.69 -13.61 14.96
CA ILE A 37 16.93 -14.71 14.37
C ILE A 37 16.41 -15.58 15.53
N PRO A 38 15.14 -15.42 15.96
CA PRO A 38 14.54 -16.42 16.83
C PRO A 38 14.50 -17.74 16.06
N SER A 39 15.00 -18.81 16.68
CA SER A 39 15.00 -20.16 16.10
C SER A 39 13.57 -20.70 15.97
N ILE A 40 12.85 -20.28 14.94
CA ILE A 40 11.62 -20.94 14.48
C ILE A 40 12.06 -22.07 13.56
N ASP A 41 12.63 -23.12 14.15
CA ASP A 41 12.99 -24.32 13.42
C ASP A 41 12.05 -25.46 13.83
N LEU A 42 10.84 -25.45 13.26
CA LEU A 42 9.86 -26.52 13.43
C LEU A 42 9.91 -27.54 12.27
N LEU A 43 10.57 -27.23 11.16
CA LEU A 43 10.54 -28.04 9.92
C LEU A 43 11.83 -27.97 9.06
N HIS A 44 12.98 -27.47 9.53
CA HIS A 44 14.19 -27.47 8.72
C HIS A 44 15.11 -28.64 9.09
N GLN A 45 15.30 -29.54 8.12
CA GLN A 45 16.43 -30.47 8.15
C GLN A 45 17.69 -29.65 7.87
N ASN A 46 18.54 -29.53 8.88
CA ASN A 46 19.86 -28.90 8.83
C ASN A 46 20.70 -29.58 7.72
N SER A 47 20.67 -29.04 6.51
CA SER A 47 21.53 -29.51 5.44
C SER A 47 22.94 -29.00 5.73
N LYS A 48 23.85 -29.92 6.04
CA LYS A 48 25.29 -29.62 6.15
C LYS A 48 25.88 -29.36 4.77
N ASN A 49 25.41 -28.32 4.09
CA ASN A 49 26.18 -27.75 2.99
C ASN A 49 27.21 -26.81 3.63
N SER A 50 28.36 -27.37 3.99
CA SER A 50 29.55 -26.56 4.24
C SER A 50 29.81 -25.80 2.94
N VAL A 51 29.56 -24.49 2.95
CA VAL A 51 29.86 -23.62 1.81
C VAL A 51 31.34 -23.80 1.52
N ASP A 52 31.66 -24.33 0.33
CA ASP A 52 33.02 -24.47 -0.11
C ASP A 52 33.61 -23.06 -0.23
N TRP A 53 34.67 -22.76 0.53
CA TRP A 53 35.34 -21.45 0.48
C TRP A 53 35.70 -21.08 -0.95
N TYR A 54 36.06 -22.07 -1.77
CA TYR A 54 36.36 -21.85 -3.18
C TYR A 54 35.13 -21.36 -3.97
N GLU A 55 33.96 -21.96 -3.74
CA GLU A 55 32.70 -21.53 -4.36
C GLU A 55 32.30 -20.12 -3.87
N PHE A 56 32.43 -19.85 -2.57
CA PHE A 56 32.17 -18.53 -1.99
C PHE A 56 33.04 -17.44 -2.62
N PHE A 57 34.36 -17.65 -2.67
CA PHE A 57 35.28 -16.67 -3.25
C PHE A 57 35.03 -16.47 -4.74
N THR A 58 34.71 -17.54 -5.48
CA THR A 58 34.39 -17.44 -6.91
C THR A 58 33.15 -16.57 -7.11
N ASN A 59 32.07 -16.84 -6.38
CA ASN A 59 30.82 -16.08 -6.46
C ASN A 59 30.99 -14.62 -6.00
N ALA A 60 31.73 -14.39 -4.91
CA ALA A 60 32.04 -13.05 -4.41
C ALA A 60 32.85 -12.24 -5.42
N THR A 61 33.86 -12.86 -6.05
CA THR A 61 34.69 -12.21 -7.07
C THR A 61 33.85 -11.78 -8.27
N PHE A 62 32.94 -12.63 -8.74
CA PHE A 62 32.01 -12.26 -9.82
C PHE A 62 31.08 -11.10 -9.42
N SER A 63 30.49 -11.12 -8.22
CA SER A 63 29.60 -10.07 -7.73
C SER A 63 30.31 -8.71 -7.62
N VAL A 64 31.48 -8.68 -6.98
CA VAL A 64 32.31 -7.48 -6.84
C VAL A 64 32.74 -6.95 -8.21
N SER A 65 33.11 -7.84 -9.13
CA SER A 65 33.48 -7.46 -10.49
C SER A 65 32.31 -6.77 -11.22
N ILE A 66 31.09 -7.33 -11.18
CA ILE A 66 29.91 -6.74 -11.82
C ILE A 66 29.59 -5.37 -11.23
N ALA A 67 29.64 -5.23 -9.90
CA ALA A 67 29.41 -3.95 -9.22
C ALA A 67 30.46 -2.90 -9.62
N PHE A 68 31.74 -3.27 -9.64
CA PHE A 68 32.82 -2.39 -10.06
C PHE A 68 32.67 -1.95 -11.52
N PHE A 69 32.36 -2.86 -12.43
CA PHE A 69 32.07 -2.52 -13.83
C PHE A 69 30.87 -1.57 -13.96
N GLY A 70 29.81 -1.77 -13.17
CA GLY A 70 28.65 -0.87 -13.14
C GLY A 70 29.02 0.55 -12.72
N ILE A 71 29.81 0.71 -11.64
CA ILE A 71 30.30 2.01 -11.17
C ILE A 71 31.21 2.66 -12.22
N PHE A 72 32.12 1.87 -12.81
CA PHE A 72 33.04 2.34 -13.83
C PHE A 72 32.29 2.89 -15.05
N ILE A 73 31.30 2.14 -15.57
CA ILE A 73 30.45 2.54 -16.68
C ILE A 73 29.63 3.80 -16.32
N ALA A 74 29.00 3.83 -15.15
CA ALA A 74 28.22 4.98 -14.69
C ALA A 74 29.08 6.25 -14.60
N SER A 75 30.30 6.14 -14.10
CA SER A 75 31.24 7.26 -14.02
C SER A 75 31.54 7.84 -15.41
N PHE A 76 31.65 6.99 -16.43
CA PHE A 76 31.92 7.41 -17.81
C PHE A 76 30.73 8.20 -18.40
N PHE A 77 29.50 7.75 -18.15
CA PHE A 77 28.29 8.37 -18.70
C PHE A 77 27.85 9.66 -17.97
N TYR A 78 28.07 9.78 -16.66
CA TYR A 78 27.64 10.95 -15.87
C TYR A 78 28.51 12.20 -16.07
N LYS A 79 29.51 12.16 -16.97
CA LYS A 79 30.53 13.22 -17.20
C LYS A 79 31.25 13.61 -15.90
N PRO A 80 32.38 12.96 -15.56
CA PRO A 80 33.16 13.35 -14.39
C PRO A 80 33.74 14.75 -14.57
N VAL A 81 33.65 15.58 -13.53
CA VAL A 81 34.26 16.92 -13.44
C VAL A 81 35.80 16.87 -13.62
N PHE A 82 36.44 15.70 -13.45
CA PHE A 82 37.89 15.49 -13.53
C PHE A 82 38.32 14.45 -14.59
N SER A 83 37.55 14.25 -15.66
CA SER A 83 37.87 13.28 -16.72
C SER A 83 38.83 13.83 -17.78
N SER A 84 40.00 13.18 -17.97
CA SER A 84 40.90 13.40 -19.11
C SER A 84 40.38 12.82 -20.43
N LEU A 85 39.28 12.04 -20.38
CA LEU A 85 38.65 11.33 -21.49
C LEU A 85 37.37 12.03 -21.97
N GLN A 86 37.25 13.34 -21.75
CA GLN A 86 36.07 14.15 -22.09
C GLN A 86 35.72 14.14 -23.59
N ASN A 87 36.61 13.65 -24.45
CA ASN A 87 36.49 13.70 -25.90
C ASN A 87 36.48 12.31 -26.58
N LEU A 88 36.08 11.25 -25.87
CA LEU A 88 35.83 9.96 -26.52
C LEU A 88 34.48 10.00 -27.24
N ASN A 89 34.53 10.26 -28.54
CA ASN A 89 33.39 10.28 -29.46
C ASN A 89 32.85 8.86 -29.76
N LEU A 90 32.59 8.05 -28.72
CA LEU A 90 32.16 6.63 -28.85
C LEU A 90 30.86 6.47 -29.64
N PHE A 91 30.02 7.51 -29.68
CA PHE A 91 28.80 7.52 -30.48
C PHE A 91 29.05 7.29 -31.98
N ASN A 92 30.20 7.75 -32.51
CA ASN A 92 30.55 7.56 -33.92
C ASN A 92 30.88 6.09 -34.28
N LEU A 93 31.23 5.24 -33.31
CA LEU A 93 31.50 3.81 -33.57
C LEU A 93 30.23 3.01 -33.86
N PHE A 94 29.09 3.43 -33.28
CA PHE A 94 27.79 2.78 -33.47
C PHE A 94 26.99 3.36 -34.65
N GLN A 95 27.52 4.36 -35.35
CA GLN A 95 26.81 5.20 -36.33
C GLN A 95 26.59 4.58 -37.72
N LYS A 96 26.67 3.25 -37.89
CA LYS A 96 26.65 2.65 -39.22
C LYS A 96 25.27 2.33 -39.81
N SER A 97 24.16 2.45 -39.08
CA SER A 97 22.83 2.25 -39.69
C SER A 97 21.73 3.17 -39.12
N VAL A 98 21.20 4.04 -40.00
CA VAL A 98 20.16 5.05 -39.69
C VAL A 98 18.87 4.40 -39.18
N LEU A 99 18.44 3.28 -39.77
CA LEU A 99 17.22 2.58 -39.38
C LEU A 99 17.32 1.98 -37.96
N LYS A 100 18.49 1.41 -37.62
CA LYS A 100 18.74 0.80 -36.30
C LYS A 100 18.78 1.86 -35.20
N LYS A 101 19.28 3.06 -35.53
CA LYS A 101 19.30 4.21 -34.62
C LYS A 101 17.88 4.66 -34.26
N MET A 102 16.98 4.80 -35.24
CA MET A 102 15.60 5.23 -34.98
C MET A 102 14.83 4.26 -34.05
N ILE A 103 15.04 2.94 -34.22
CA ILE A 103 14.42 1.92 -33.36
C ILE A 103 15.01 1.97 -31.96
N ALA A 104 16.35 2.10 -31.85
CA ALA A 104 17.02 2.21 -30.56
C ALA A 104 16.59 3.46 -29.80
N ASP A 105 16.51 4.61 -30.48
CA ASP A 105 16.05 5.87 -29.89
C ASP A 105 14.61 5.75 -29.38
N LYS A 106 13.73 5.06 -30.13
CA LYS A 106 12.35 4.80 -29.70
C LYS A 106 12.29 3.92 -28.45
N ILE A 107 13.09 2.86 -28.38
CA ILE A 107 13.16 1.98 -27.21
C ILE A 107 13.71 2.74 -25.99
N ILE A 108 14.77 3.52 -26.18
CA ILE A 108 15.37 4.35 -25.12
C ILE A 108 14.33 5.35 -24.60
N ASN A 109 13.60 6.02 -25.48
CA ASN A 109 12.54 6.96 -25.08
C ASN A 109 11.44 6.26 -24.27
N VAL A 110 11.01 5.06 -24.67
CA VAL A 110 10.01 4.28 -23.90
C VAL A 110 10.53 3.92 -22.51
N ILE A 111 11.78 3.45 -22.40
CA ILE A 111 12.40 3.11 -21.10
C ILE A 111 12.57 4.36 -20.25
N TYR A 112 12.96 5.48 -20.87
CA TYR A 112 13.14 6.75 -20.20
C TYR A 112 11.82 7.31 -19.68
N ASP A 113 10.77 7.33 -20.51
CA ASP A 113 9.43 7.76 -20.12
C ASP A 113 8.85 6.87 -19.01
N TRP A 114 9.08 5.55 -19.08
CA TRP A 114 8.66 4.62 -18.03
C TRP A 114 9.40 4.87 -16.72
N SER A 115 10.73 5.00 -16.75
CA SER A 115 11.56 5.29 -15.57
C SER A 115 11.25 6.66 -14.95
N TYR A 116 11.11 7.69 -15.79
CA TYR A 116 10.79 9.06 -15.39
C TYR A 116 9.44 9.14 -14.66
N ASN A 117 8.43 8.41 -15.16
CA ASN A 117 7.12 8.32 -14.53
C ASN A 117 7.04 7.26 -13.42
N ARG A 118 8.19 6.84 -12.86
CA ARG A 118 8.28 5.84 -11.76
C ARG A 118 7.52 4.55 -12.06
N GLY A 119 7.59 4.11 -13.32
CA GLY A 119 6.87 2.94 -13.81
C GLY A 119 5.35 3.11 -13.90
N TYR A 120 4.83 4.34 -13.89
CA TYR A 120 3.40 4.68 -13.85
C TYR A 120 2.65 4.12 -12.63
N ILE A 121 3.37 3.74 -11.57
CA ILE A 121 2.79 3.18 -10.35
C ILE A 121 1.86 4.20 -9.69
N ASP A 122 2.28 5.45 -9.60
CA ASP A 122 1.50 6.53 -8.97
C ASP A 122 0.14 6.73 -9.67
N ALA A 123 0.15 6.78 -11.01
CA ALA A 123 -1.07 6.91 -11.80
C ALA A 123 -2.00 5.68 -11.66
N PHE A 124 -1.43 4.49 -11.60
CA PHE A 124 -2.19 3.26 -11.34
C PHE A 124 -2.88 3.31 -9.97
N PHE A 125 -2.16 3.71 -8.92
CA PHE A 125 -2.73 3.85 -7.57
C PHE A 125 -3.85 4.90 -7.51
N GLU A 126 -3.68 6.02 -8.20
CA GLU A 126 -4.68 7.08 -8.25
C GLU A 126 -5.99 6.62 -8.90
N VAL A 127 -5.90 5.96 -10.06
CA VAL A 127 -7.08 5.52 -10.82
C VAL A 127 -7.72 4.28 -10.19
N SER A 128 -6.94 3.33 -9.68
CA SER A 128 -7.44 2.06 -9.17
C SER A 128 -7.93 2.18 -7.73
N LEU A 129 -7.05 2.57 -6.80
CA LEU A 129 -7.33 2.51 -5.37
C LEU A 129 -7.93 3.82 -4.85
N ILE A 130 -7.34 4.96 -5.17
CA ILE A 130 -7.83 6.24 -4.64
C ILE A 130 -9.22 6.55 -5.20
N ALA A 131 -9.43 6.38 -6.51
CA ALA A 131 -10.73 6.65 -7.11
C ALA A 131 -11.83 5.68 -6.63
N SER A 132 -11.51 4.39 -6.42
CA SER A 132 -12.48 3.41 -5.90
C SER A 132 -12.87 3.72 -4.45
N VAL A 133 -11.89 3.98 -3.58
CA VAL A 133 -12.14 4.38 -2.19
C VAL A 133 -12.97 5.67 -2.13
N ARG A 134 -12.67 6.66 -3.00
CA ARG A 134 -13.46 7.90 -3.07
C ARG A 134 -14.91 7.66 -3.51
N LYS A 135 -15.16 6.74 -4.45
CA LYS A 135 -16.52 6.35 -4.86
C LYS A 135 -17.26 5.68 -3.70
N VAL A 136 -16.63 4.76 -2.99
CA VAL A 136 -17.21 4.07 -1.82
C VAL A 136 -17.52 5.07 -0.70
N ALA A 137 -16.61 6.01 -0.43
CA ALA A 137 -16.82 7.04 0.59
C ALA A 137 -18.04 7.93 0.26
N LYS A 138 -18.20 8.35 -1.00
CA LYS A 138 -19.38 9.10 -1.44
C LYS A 138 -20.66 8.30 -1.28
N PHE A 139 -20.64 7.00 -1.59
CA PHE A 139 -21.78 6.12 -1.38
C PHE A 139 -22.14 6.00 0.11
N ASN A 140 -21.15 5.84 0.98
CA ASN A 140 -21.37 5.76 2.42
C ASN A 140 -22.00 7.07 2.96
N TYR A 141 -21.47 8.22 2.55
CA TYR A 141 -22.04 9.53 2.89
C TYR A 141 -23.49 9.69 2.40
N PHE A 142 -23.81 9.22 1.19
CA PHE A 142 -25.18 9.21 0.68
C PHE A 142 -26.09 8.29 1.49
N PHE A 143 -25.62 7.09 1.83
CA PHE A 143 -26.38 6.10 2.58
C PHE A 143 -26.72 6.60 3.99
N ASP A 144 -25.76 7.19 4.68
CA ASP A 144 -25.96 7.79 6.00
C ASP A 144 -27.06 8.86 5.96
N ARG A 145 -26.92 9.83 5.05
CA ARG A 145 -27.84 10.97 4.99
C ARG A 145 -29.23 10.63 4.48
N GLN A 146 -29.37 9.65 3.59
CA GLN A 146 -30.66 9.31 2.99
C GLN A 146 -31.39 8.18 3.74
N VAL A 147 -30.65 7.19 4.24
CA VAL A 147 -31.22 6.01 4.90
C VAL A 147 -31.16 6.18 6.40
N ILE A 148 -29.97 6.37 6.98
CA ILE A 148 -29.78 6.41 8.43
C ILE A 148 -30.48 7.64 9.03
N ASP A 149 -30.25 8.83 8.49
CA ASP A 149 -30.95 10.05 8.92
C ASP A 149 -32.41 10.08 8.43
N GLY A 150 -32.71 9.41 7.32
CA GLY A 150 -34.05 9.35 6.76
C GLY A 150 -35.05 8.63 7.66
N ILE A 151 -34.63 7.55 8.32
CA ILE A 151 -35.48 6.74 9.21
C ILE A 151 -36.04 7.56 10.40
N PRO A 152 -35.23 8.17 11.28
CA PRO A 152 -35.74 8.92 12.42
C PRO A 152 -36.53 10.15 11.98
N ASN A 153 -36.12 10.83 10.89
CA ASN A 153 -36.88 11.96 10.34
C ASN A 153 -38.27 11.51 9.83
N GLY A 154 -38.34 10.38 9.13
CA GLY A 154 -39.60 9.80 8.67
C GLY A 154 -40.53 9.40 9.82
N ILE A 155 -39.98 8.79 10.88
CA ILE A 155 -40.72 8.46 12.10
C ILE A 155 -41.21 9.74 12.81
N GLY A 156 -40.37 10.77 12.89
CA GLY A 156 -40.75 12.07 13.45
C GLY A 156 -41.93 12.69 12.72
N ILE A 157 -41.86 12.76 11.39
CA ILE A 157 -42.93 13.31 10.53
C ILE A 157 -44.22 12.50 10.67
N SER A 158 -44.16 11.16 10.64
CA SER A 158 -45.36 10.33 10.77
C SER A 158 -46.02 10.46 12.14
N SER A 159 -45.23 10.52 13.22
CA SER A 159 -45.74 10.74 14.57
C SER A 159 -46.43 12.10 14.73
N PHE A 160 -45.89 13.15 14.08
CA PHE A 160 -46.51 14.48 14.04
C PHE A 160 -47.89 14.44 13.35
N PHE A 161 -47.99 13.80 12.17
CA PHE A 161 -49.27 13.66 11.46
C PHE A 161 -50.29 12.81 12.23
N ILE A 162 -49.86 11.72 12.88
CA ILE A 162 -50.74 10.90 13.72
C ILE A 162 -51.26 11.73 14.89
N GLY A 163 -50.40 12.50 15.56
CA GLY A 163 -50.81 13.40 16.64
C GLY A 163 -51.82 14.46 16.19
N GLU A 164 -51.57 15.07 15.02
CA GLU A 164 -52.49 16.05 14.43
C GLU A 164 -53.85 15.41 14.07
N ALA A 165 -53.85 14.18 13.53
CA ALA A 165 -55.08 13.44 13.24
C ALA A 165 -55.88 13.13 14.51
N ILE A 166 -55.22 12.65 15.57
CA ILE A 166 -55.87 12.34 16.86
C ILE A 166 -56.46 13.61 17.49
N LYS A 167 -55.78 14.75 17.36
CA LYS A 167 -56.28 16.05 17.87
C LYS A 167 -57.66 16.41 17.29
N TYR A 168 -57.89 16.15 16.00
CA TYR A 168 -59.19 16.44 15.36
C TYR A 168 -60.31 15.44 15.71
N VAL A 169 -59.97 14.25 16.23
CA VAL A 169 -60.98 13.28 16.72
C VAL A 169 -61.70 13.82 17.97
N GLY A 170 -61.00 14.59 18.81
CA GLY A 170 -61.55 15.23 20.00
C GLY A 170 -62.38 16.48 19.71
N GLY A 171 -63.41 16.38 18.86
CA GLY A 171 -64.20 17.51 18.35
C GLY A 171 -65.12 18.22 19.36
N GLY A 172 -64.97 18.01 20.67
CA GLY A 172 -65.67 18.73 21.74
C GLY A 172 -67.18 18.49 21.86
N ARG A 173 -67.79 17.71 20.95
CA ARG A 173 -69.23 17.39 20.98
C ARG A 173 -69.50 16.16 21.82
N ILE A 174 -70.19 16.33 22.96
CA ILE A 174 -70.59 15.26 23.89
C ILE A 174 -71.24 14.05 23.20
N SER A 175 -72.11 14.28 22.20
CA SER A 175 -72.75 13.21 21.41
C SER A 175 -71.73 12.29 20.71
N SER A 176 -70.63 12.86 20.20
CA SER A 176 -69.57 12.08 19.54
C SER A 176 -68.84 11.15 20.51
N TYR A 177 -68.60 11.59 21.75
CA TYR A 177 -67.94 10.77 22.77
C TYR A 177 -68.83 9.63 23.26
N ILE A 178 -70.13 9.89 23.44
CA ILE A 178 -71.11 8.86 23.82
C ILE A 178 -71.22 7.80 22.72
N PHE A 179 -71.26 8.22 21.45
CA PHE A 179 -71.28 7.28 20.32
C PHE A 179 -70.05 6.35 20.31
N PHE A 180 -68.84 6.89 20.48
CA PHE A 180 -67.61 6.08 20.57
C PHE A 180 -67.64 5.11 21.75
N PHE A 181 -68.13 5.54 22.91
CA PHE A 181 -68.25 4.67 24.09
C PHE A 181 -69.21 3.50 23.84
N VAL A 182 -70.39 3.75 23.25
CA VAL A 182 -71.36 2.70 22.90
C VAL A 182 -70.79 1.75 21.84
N LEU A 183 -70.07 2.27 20.84
CA LEU A 183 -69.42 1.44 19.81
C LEU A 183 -68.38 0.50 20.42
N ILE A 184 -67.51 1.00 21.30
CA ILE A 184 -66.50 0.20 22.00
C ILE A 184 -67.17 -0.86 22.88
N PHE A 185 -68.22 -0.48 23.63
CA PHE A 185 -68.98 -1.41 24.45
C PHE A 185 -69.60 -2.54 23.62
N LEU A 186 -70.22 -2.22 22.48
CA LEU A 186 -70.79 -3.20 21.56
C LEU A 186 -69.72 -4.14 20.99
N LEU A 187 -68.54 -3.63 20.62
CA LEU A 187 -67.41 -4.43 20.15
C LEU A 187 -66.90 -5.39 21.23
N ILE A 188 -66.80 -4.94 22.48
CA ILE A 188 -66.39 -5.78 23.61
C ILE A 188 -67.43 -6.88 23.86
N CYS A 189 -68.72 -6.54 23.90
CA CYS A 189 -69.78 -7.53 24.05
C CYS A 189 -69.75 -8.54 22.90
N TYR A 190 -69.62 -8.08 21.66
CA TYR A 190 -69.50 -8.95 20.50
C TYR A 190 -68.31 -9.92 20.63
N SER A 191 -67.14 -9.45 21.07
CA SER A 191 -65.95 -10.28 21.27
C SER A 191 -66.05 -11.26 22.45
N ILE A 192 -66.98 -11.08 23.37
CA ILE A 192 -67.20 -11.97 24.52
C ILE A 192 -68.27 -13.03 24.21
N PHE A 193 -69.25 -12.69 23.37
CA PHE A 193 -70.37 -13.57 23.01
C PHE A 193 -70.13 -14.40 21.74
N ILE A 194 -68.97 -14.25 21.11
CA ILE A 194 -68.42 -15.10 20.05
C ILE A 194 -67.19 -15.82 20.58
#